data_AF-A0A372IXY6-F1
#
_entry.id   AF-A0A372IXY6-F1
#
_cell.length_a   1.000
_cell.length_b   1.000
_cell.length_c   1.000
_cell.angle_alpha   90.00
_cell.angle_beta   90.00
_cell.angle_gamma   90.00
#
_symmetry.space_group_name_H-M   'P 1'
#
loop_
_entity.id
_entity.type
_entity.pdbx_description
1 polymer ?
#
loop_
_entity_poly.entity_id
_entity_poly.type
_entity_poly.pdbx_seq_one_letter_code
_entity_poly.pdbx_strand_id
1 'polypeptide(L)'
;MHPGRSGRSLEERAARSGVAPPPAHPPPPARGAGTAQPRGRHCWVHDPPGAPGVWPGLLVEWRQAARGWHGRVAYAVAGPHGPVLVEAWVPAALLEQR
;
A
#
# COMPACT_ATOMS: atom_id res chain seq x y z
N MET A 1 -31.06 15.38 -6.63
CA MET A 1 -29.66 14.89 -6.67
C MET A 1 -29.69 13.39 -6.46
N HIS A 2 -29.51 12.60 -7.52
CA HIS A 2 -29.45 11.14 -7.39
C HIS A 2 -28.08 10.76 -6.81
N PRO A 3 -27.99 10.04 -5.69
CA PRO A 3 -26.71 9.52 -5.22
C PRO A 3 -26.22 8.57 -6.30
N GLY A 4 -25.07 8.87 -6.90
CA GLY A 4 -24.49 8.06 -7.97
C GLY A 4 -24.26 6.64 -7.49
N ARG A 5 -25.15 5.72 -7.88
CA ARG A 5 -24.90 4.28 -7.84
C ARG A 5 -23.89 3.96 -8.94
N SER A 6 -22.67 4.48 -8.80
CA SER A 6 -21.60 4.32 -9.77
C SER A 6 -20.87 3.01 -9.51
N GLY A 7 -21.27 1.98 -10.25
CA GLY A 7 -20.46 0.79 -10.49
C GLY A 7 -20.35 -0.23 -9.36
N ARG A 8 -19.60 -1.30 -9.68
CA ARG A 8 -19.30 -2.47 -8.83
C ARG A 8 -18.95 -2.07 -7.40
N SER A 9 -19.39 -2.86 -6.41
CA SER A 9 -19.10 -2.61 -5.00
C SER A 9 -17.59 -2.61 -4.71
N LEU A 10 -17.17 -2.03 -3.58
CA LEU A 10 -15.75 -2.07 -3.18
C LEU A 10 -15.26 -3.52 -3.06
N GLU A 11 -16.09 -4.39 -2.50
CA GLU A 11 -15.85 -5.83 -2.37
C GLU A 11 -15.66 -6.50 -3.75
N GLU A 12 -16.56 -6.24 -4.71
CA GLU A 12 -16.44 -6.77 -6.07
C GLU A 12 -15.18 -6.27 -6.78
N ARG A 13 -14.77 -5.02 -6.54
CA ARG A 13 -13.50 -4.50 -7.08
C ARG A 13 -12.29 -5.17 -6.43
N ALA A 14 -12.33 -5.42 -5.11
CA ALA A 14 -11.29 -6.12 -4.40
C ALA A 14 -11.16 -7.58 -4.87
N ALA A 15 -12.27 -8.30 -5.05
CA ALA A 15 -12.25 -9.67 -5.58
C ALA A 15 -11.60 -9.76 -6.97
N ARG A 16 -11.67 -8.68 -7.77
CA ARG A 16 -11.08 -8.61 -9.11
C ARG A 16 -9.64 -8.12 -9.16
N SER A 17 -9.06 -7.63 -8.06
CA SER A 17 -7.67 -7.15 -8.07
C SER A 17 -6.66 -8.30 -8.14
N GLY A 18 -7.09 -9.55 -7.93
CA GLY A 18 -6.19 -10.70 -7.84
C GLY A 18 -5.42 -10.76 -6.52
N VAL A 19 -5.69 -9.86 -5.58
CA VAL A 19 -5.11 -9.90 -4.23
C VAL A 19 -5.78 -11.02 -3.46
N ALA A 20 -5.04 -12.11 -3.23
CA ALA A 20 -5.51 -13.18 -2.37
C ALA A 20 -5.74 -12.65 -0.94
N PRO A 21 -6.84 -13.06 -0.28
CA PRO A 21 -7.00 -12.75 1.14
C PRO A 21 -5.81 -13.31 1.91
N PRO A 22 -5.27 -12.56 2.90
CA PRO A 22 -4.17 -13.06 3.68
C PRO A 22 -4.57 -14.36 4.38
N PRO A 23 -3.65 -15.33 4.53
CA PRO A 23 -3.90 -16.49 5.36
C PRO A 23 -4.28 -16.01 6.77
N ALA A 24 -5.22 -16.70 7.40
CA ALA A 24 -5.67 -16.37 8.75
C ALA A 24 -4.49 -16.47 9.72
N HIS A 25 -3.86 -15.34 10.04
CA HIS A 25 -2.87 -15.26 11.10
C HIS A 25 -3.59 -15.31 12.45
N PRO A 26 -3.02 -15.99 13.47
CA PRO A 26 -3.55 -15.91 14.82
C PRO A 26 -3.57 -14.43 15.26
N PRO A 27 -4.63 -13.99 15.96
CA PRO A 27 -4.77 -12.59 16.34
C PRO A 27 -3.55 -12.17 17.17
N PRO A 28 -2.95 -10.99 16.88
CA PRO A 28 -1.85 -10.50 17.69
C PRO A 28 -2.31 -10.28 19.14
N PRO A 29 -1.43 -10.42 20.14
CA PRO A 29 -1.76 -10.12 21.52
C PRO A 29 -2.28 -8.68 21.61
N ALA A 30 -3.38 -8.48 22.34
CA ALA A 30 -4.05 -7.20 22.50
C ALA A 30 -3.12 -6.15 23.12
N ARG A 31 -2.40 -5.41 22.27
CA ARG A 31 -1.71 -4.18 22.65
C ARG A 31 -2.74 -3.05 22.61
N GLY A 32 -2.76 -2.23 23.67
CA GLY A 32 -3.75 -1.19 23.94
C GLY A 32 -4.37 -0.56 22.70
N ALA A 33 -5.69 -0.73 22.57
CA ALA A 33 -6.49 -0.31 21.44
C ALA A 33 -6.59 1.22 21.36
N GLY A 34 -5.60 1.87 20.74
CA GLY A 34 -5.87 3.03 19.92
C GLY A 34 -6.49 2.55 18.61
N THR A 35 -7.80 2.68 18.47
CA THR A 35 -8.67 2.14 17.39
C THR A 35 -8.46 2.78 16.00
N ALA A 36 -7.29 3.31 15.70
CA ALA A 36 -6.96 3.73 14.35
C ALA A 36 -6.50 2.49 13.57
N GLN A 37 -7.44 1.80 12.93
CA GLN A 37 -7.12 0.96 11.76
C GLN A 37 -6.11 1.76 10.92
N PRO A 38 -4.90 1.25 10.62
CA PRO A 38 -3.90 2.07 9.96
C PRO A 38 -4.45 2.50 8.60
N ARG A 39 -4.96 3.73 8.53
CA ARG A 39 -5.31 4.39 7.29
C ARG A 39 -4.02 4.47 6.50
N GLY A 40 -4.08 4.16 5.20
CA GLY A 40 -2.92 4.31 4.32
C GLY A 40 -2.30 5.68 4.54
N ARG A 41 -1.01 5.71 4.85
CA ARG A 41 -0.28 6.95 5.13
C ARG A 41 0.39 7.44 3.87
N HIS A 42 0.33 8.74 3.61
CA HIS A 42 1.11 9.31 2.53
C HIS A 42 2.61 9.13 2.84
N CYS A 43 3.37 8.80 1.81
CA CYS A 43 4.82 8.70 1.89
C CYS A 43 5.45 9.05 0.55
N TRP A 44 6.74 9.35 0.58
CA TRP A 44 7.59 9.45 -0.58
C TRP A 44 8.45 8.20 -0.69
N VAL A 45 8.51 7.63 -1.90
CA VAL A 45 9.34 6.48 -2.25
C VAL A 45 10.58 6.99 -2.97
N HIS A 46 11.75 6.71 -2.43
CA HIS A 46 13.04 7.13 -2.96
C HIS A 46 13.68 6.04 -3.82
N ASP A 47 14.07 6.41 -5.04
CA ASP A 47 14.81 5.63 -6.02
C ASP A 47 14.36 4.16 -6.16
N PRO A 48 13.07 3.91 -6.45
CA PRO A 48 12.60 2.55 -6.67
C PRO A 48 13.30 1.89 -7.87
N PRO A 49 13.56 0.57 -7.82
CA PRO A 49 14.20 -0.14 -8.92
C PRO A 49 13.49 0.08 -10.27
N GLY A 50 14.24 0.55 -11.27
CA GLY A 50 13.71 0.82 -12.61
C GLY A 50 13.01 2.18 -12.78
N ALA A 51 12.87 2.98 -11.72
CA ALA A 51 12.30 4.32 -11.79
C ALA A 51 13.00 5.29 -10.79
N PRO A 52 14.25 5.72 -11.06
CA PRO A 52 14.97 6.66 -10.19
C PRO A 52 14.18 7.95 -9.91
N GLY A 53 14.39 8.54 -8.73
CA GLY A 53 13.69 9.75 -8.27
C GLY A 53 12.79 9.53 -7.05
N VAL A 54 11.98 10.55 -6.73
CA VAL A 54 11.11 10.58 -5.55
C VAL A 54 9.64 10.55 -5.98
N TRP A 55 8.89 9.54 -5.53
CA TRP A 55 7.54 9.27 -6.00
C TRP A 55 6.51 9.36 -4.87
N PRO A 56 5.34 9.98 -5.10
CA PRO A 56 4.27 9.99 -4.12
C PRO A 56 3.64 8.60 -4.01
N GLY A 57 3.48 8.11 -2.78
CA GLY A 57 2.93 6.80 -2.50
C GLY A 57 2.00 6.77 -1.29
N LEU A 58 1.33 5.63 -1.15
CA LEU A 58 0.51 5.27 0.01
C LEU A 58 1.12 4.04 0.67
N LEU A 59 1.65 4.23 1.88
CA LEU A 59 2.10 3.17 2.76
C LEU A 59 0.88 2.51 3.42
N VAL A 60 0.63 1.25 3.09
CA VAL A 60 -0.56 0.51 3.51
C VAL A 60 -0.29 -0.45 4.68
N GLU A 61 0.94 -0.94 4.79
CA GLU A 61 1.27 -1.99 5.76
C GLU A 61 2.76 -1.99 6.11
N TRP A 62 3.10 -2.44 7.31
CA TRP A 62 4.48 -2.71 7.73
C TRP A 62 4.68 -4.19 7.99
N ARG A 63 5.84 -4.73 7.60
CA ARG A 63 6.31 -6.06 8.02
C ARG A 63 7.76 -6.00 8.48
N GLN A 64 8.11 -6.88 9.41
CA GLN A 64 9.50 -7.14 9.77
C GLN A 64 10.05 -8.26 8.87
N ALA A 65 11.18 -8.00 8.21
CA ALA A 65 11.92 -8.99 7.41
C ALA A 65 13.33 -9.19 8.00
N ALA A 66 14.09 -10.15 7.47
CA ALA A 66 15.43 -10.49 7.97
C ALA A 66 16.40 -9.30 8.02
N ARG A 67 16.25 -8.33 7.10
CA ARG A 67 17.08 -7.11 7.01
C ARG A 67 16.40 -5.86 7.58
N GLY A 68 15.36 -6.03 8.39
CA GLY A 68 14.64 -4.93 9.04
C GLY A 68 13.24 -4.68 8.47
N TRP A 69 12.70 -3.51 8.77
CA TRP A 69 11.33 -3.13 8.43
C TRP A 69 11.16 -2.84 6.94
N HIS A 70 10.06 -3.33 6.39
CA HIS A 70 9.62 -3.03 5.03
C HIS A 70 8.19 -2.51 5.07
N GLY A 71 7.92 -1.47 4.29
CA GLY A 71 6.58 -0.95 4.06
C GLY A 71 6.01 -1.48 2.76
N ARG A 72 4.75 -1.93 2.76
CA ARG A 72 4.02 -2.17 1.51
C ARG A 72 3.48 -0.84 1.04
N VAL A 73 3.86 -0.44 -0.17
CA VAL A 73 3.52 0.88 -0.72
C VAL A 73 2.88 0.71 -2.09
N ALA A 74 1.81 1.48 -2.33
CA ALA A 74 1.23 1.68 -3.66
C ALA A 74 1.63 3.07 -4.19
N TYR A 75 2.22 3.13 -5.37
CA TYR A 75 2.67 4.39 -5.99
C TYR A 75 2.61 4.29 -7.52
N ALA A 76 2.53 5.43 -8.20
CA ALA A 76 2.49 5.49 -9.66
C ALA A 76 3.83 5.99 -10.20
N VAL A 77 4.35 5.33 -11.23
CA VAL A 77 5.56 5.74 -11.97
C VAL A 77 5.23 5.99 -13.43
N ALA A 78 6.00 6.86 -14.08
CA ALA A 78 5.90 7.05 -15.53
C ALA A 78 6.48 5.84 -16.26
N GLY A 79 5.70 5.21 -17.14
CA GLY A 79 6.14 4.13 -18.02
C GLY A 79 6.06 4.52 -19.51
N PRO A 80 6.63 3.72 -20.42
CA PRO A 80 6.63 3.99 -21.87
C PRO A 80 5.23 4.12 -22.49
N HIS A 81 4.22 3.51 -21.86
CA HIS A 81 2.83 3.53 -22.32
C HIS A 81 1.91 4.34 -21.39
N GLY A 82 2.49 5.20 -20.53
CA GLY A 82 1.77 6.01 -19.56
C GLY A 82 2.02 5.56 -18.11
N PRO A 83 1.30 6.16 -17.14
CA PRO A 83 1.47 5.85 -15.73
C PRO A 83 1.14 4.40 -15.40
N VAL A 84 2.00 3.76 -14.61
CA VAL A 84 1.81 2.40 -14.11
C VAL A 84 1.68 2.43 -12.59
N LEU A 85 0.67 1.74 -12.06
CA LEU A 85 0.53 1.55 -10.62
C LEU A 85 1.40 0.37 -10.17
N VAL A 86 2.25 0.63 -9.18
CA VAL A 86 3.14 -0.36 -8.57
C VAL A 86 2.69 -0.59 -7.14
N GLU A 87 2.56 -1.86 -6.75
CA GLU A 87 2.44 -2.28 -5.35
C GLU A 87 3.66 -3.13 -5.01
N ALA A 88 4.45 -2.70 -4.03
CA ALA A 88 5.70 -3.39 -3.67
C ALA A 88 6.01 -3.27 -2.17
N TRP A 89 6.78 -4.25 -1.67
CA TRP A 89 7.44 -4.15 -0.37
C TRP A 89 8.77 -3.43 -0.53
N VAL A 90 8.92 -2.29 0.14
CA VAL A 90 10.10 -1.42 0.04
C VAL A 90 10.79 -1.32 1.41
N PRO A 91 12.13 -1.38 1.49
CA PRO A 91 12.85 -1.13 2.74
C PRO A 91 12.47 0.21 3.37
N ALA A 92 12.31 0.26 4.68
CA ALA A 92 11.92 1.48 5.39
C ALA A 92 12.88 2.67 5.12
N ALA A 93 14.15 2.39 4.86
CA ALA A 93 15.16 3.41 4.56
C ALA A 93 14.90 4.19 3.26
N LEU A 94 14.06 3.66 2.36
CA LEU A 94 13.68 4.32 1.11
C LEU A 94 12.31 5.03 1.22
N LEU A 95 11.72 5.08 2.41
CA LEU A 95 10.39 5.66 2.63
C LEU A 95 10.48 6.87 3.56
N GLU A 96 9.91 7.99 3.13
CA GLU A 96 9.75 9.19 3.96
C GLU A 96 8.25 9.46 4.19
N GLN A 97 7.80 9.47 5.44
CA GLN A 97 6.44 9.86 5.79
C GLN A 97 6.39 11.36 6.10
N ARG A 98 5.36 12.07 5.62
CA ARG A 98 5.12 13.49 5.91
C ARG A 98 3.82 13.70 6.66
#